data_AF-A0A9D9C012-F1
#
_entry.id   AF-A0A9D9C012-F1
#
_cell.length_a   1.000
_cell.length_b   1.000
_cell.length_c   1.000
_cell.angle_alpha   90.00
_cell.angle_beta   90.00
_cell.angle_gamma   90.00
#
_symmetry.space_group_name_H-M   'P 1'
#
loop_
_entity.id
_entity.type
_entity.pdbx_description
1 polymer ?
#
loop_
_entity_poly.entity_id
_entity_poly.type
_entity_poly.pdbx_seq_one_letter_code
_entity_poly.pdbx_strand_id
1 'polypeptide(L)'
;MEETPASQKMAKIDLINSLEKISSEIPDRVLKLEGFILKENQREQLEILIFRGYSSSTTHPIEIDSEKKVITLSYTITNYKLYKAPLTETDENFIRENQNSVFFLNQKNWI
;
A
#
# COMPACT_ATOMS: atom_id res chain seq x y z
N MET A 1 4.15 -26.80 12.78
CA MET A 1 3.91 -26.65 11.33
C MET A 1 4.84 -25.52 10.92
N GLU A 2 6.01 -25.85 10.38
CA GLU A 2 7.02 -24.85 9.99
C GLU A 2 6.56 -24.13 8.73
N GLU A 3 6.11 -22.89 8.89
CA GLU A 3 5.73 -22.04 7.77
C GLU A 3 7.00 -21.58 7.04
N THR A 4 7.19 -22.08 5.83
CA THR A 4 8.37 -21.82 5.02
C THR A 4 8.50 -20.32 4.72
N PRO A 5 9.66 -19.66 4.94
CA PRO A 5 9.85 -18.21 4.76
C PRO A 5 9.51 -17.70 3.34
N ALA A 6 9.57 -18.59 2.34
CA ALA A 6 9.20 -18.30 0.96
C ALA A 6 7.68 -18.07 0.79
N SER A 7 6.84 -18.79 1.55
CA SER A 7 5.37 -18.69 1.49
C SER A 7 4.88 -17.35 2.06
N GLN A 8 5.49 -16.88 3.14
CA GLN A 8 5.18 -15.57 3.73
C GLN A 8 5.58 -14.41 2.79
N LYS A 9 6.69 -14.56 2.05
CA LYS A 9 7.15 -13.56 1.08
C LYS A 9 6.25 -13.49 -0.17
N MET A 10 5.75 -14.62 -0.67
CA MET A 10 4.78 -14.66 -1.79
C MET A 10 3.41 -14.07 -1.39
N ALA A 11 2.86 -14.44 -0.22
CA ALA A 11 1.57 -13.93 0.25
C ALA A 11 1.56 -12.41 0.47
N LYS A 12 2.72 -11.82 0.82
CA LYS A 12 2.84 -10.39 1.08
C LYS A 12 3.00 -9.53 -0.19
N ILE A 13 3.67 -10.07 -1.21
CA ILE A 13 3.74 -9.43 -2.54
C ILE A 13 2.34 -9.42 -3.17
N ASP A 14 1.56 -10.48 -2.96
CA ASP A 14 0.17 -10.55 -3.42
C ASP A 14 -0.73 -9.49 -2.76
N LEU A 15 -0.47 -9.17 -1.48
CA LEU A 15 -1.22 -8.15 -0.75
C LEU A 15 -1.06 -6.75 -1.38
N ILE A 16 0.18 -6.27 -1.59
CA ILE A 16 0.40 -4.92 -2.13
C ILE A 16 -0.18 -4.81 -3.54
N ASN A 17 0.09 -5.79 -4.40
CA ASN A 17 -0.45 -5.83 -5.76
C ASN A 17 -1.99 -5.83 -5.77
N SER A 18 -2.62 -6.56 -4.86
CA SER A 18 -4.08 -6.58 -4.71
C SER A 18 -4.63 -5.21 -4.27
N LEU A 19 -3.96 -4.54 -3.33
CA LEU A 19 -4.34 -3.20 -2.88
C LEU A 19 -4.16 -2.15 -3.99
N GLU A 20 -3.07 -2.24 -4.77
CA GLU A 20 -2.85 -1.39 -5.95
C GLU A 20 -3.94 -1.57 -6.99
N LYS A 21 -4.35 -2.83 -7.25
CA LYS A 21 -5.46 -3.12 -8.17
C LYS A 21 -6.77 -2.47 -7.71
N ILE A 22 -7.12 -2.61 -6.42
CA ILE A 22 -8.33 -1.96 -5.86
C ILE A 22 -8.22 -0.44 -5.96
N SER A 23 -7.06 0.14 -5.60
CA SER A 23 -6.83 1.58 -5.71
C SER A 23 -6.96 2.09 -7.14
N SER A 24 -6.61 1.27 -8.14
CA SER A 24 -6.75 1.65 -9.55
C SER A 24 -8.22 1.83 -9.98
N GLU A 25 -9.15 1.16 -9.31
CA GLU A 25 -10.59 1.23 -9.57
C GLU A 25 -11.27 2.37 -8.79
N ILE A 26 -10.66 2.84 -7.69
CA ILE A 26 -11.21 3.89 -6.82
C ILE A 26 -10.18 5.04 -6.69
N PRO A 27 -10.12 5.93 -7.70
CA PRO A 27 -9.06 6.95 -7.80
C PRO A 27 -9.19 8.10 -6.80
N ASP A 28 -10.36 8.28 -6.18
CA ASP A 28 -10.63 9.32 -5.18
C ASP A 28 -10.26 8.87 -3.75
N ARG A 29 -9.41 7.85 -3.63
CA ARG A 29 -8.95 7.28 -2.37
C ARG A 29 -7.43 7.15 -2.33
N VAL A 30 -6.88 7.35 -1.14
CA VAL A 30 -5.48 7.08 -0.82
C VAL A 30 -5.43 6.09 0.32
N LEU A 31 -4.77 4.96 0.11
CA LEU A 31 -4.49 4.00 1.16
C LEU A 31 -3.07 4.19 1.67
N LYS A 32 -2.96 4.46 2.96
CA LYS A 32 -1.70 4.60 3.69
C LYS A 32 -1.44 3.34 4.50
N LEU A 33 -0.28 2.73 4.31
CA LEU A 33 0.18 1.59 5.06
C LEU A 33 1.31 2.06 5.99
N GLU A 34 1.11 1.88 7.28
CA GLU A 34 2.11 2.22 8.29
C GLU A 34 2.72 0.94 8.85
N GLY A 35 4.01 0.99 9.12
CA GLY A 35 4.74 -0.17 9.56
C GLY A 35 6.19 0.14 9.88
N PHE A 36 7.03 -0.88 9.71
CA PHE A 36 8.45 -0.77 9.96
C PHE A 36 9.26 -1.70 9.07
N ILE A 37 10.48 -1.28 8.78
CA ILE A 37 11.52 -2.11 8.18
C ILE A 37 12.42 -2.63 9.30
N LEU A 38 12.75 -3.92 9.23
CA LEU A 38 13.74 -4.56 10.10
C LEU A 38 15.08 -4.60 9.37
N LYS A 39 16.05 -3.83 9.86
CA LYS A 39 17.48 -3.98 9.53
C LYS A 39 18.19 -4.61 10.74
N GLU A 40 19.37 -5.17 10.50
CA GLU A 40 20.13 -6.05 11.42
C GLU A 40 19.98 -5.70 12.91
N ASN A 41 20.07 -4.43 13.29
CA ASN A 41 19.89 -3.97 14.68
C ASN A 41 18.98 -2.73 14.84
N GLN A 42 18.21 -2.36 13.81
CA GLN A 42 17.42 -1.13 13.82
C GLN A 42 16.03 -1.33 13.21
N ARG A 43 15.04 -0.69 13.84
CA ARG A 43 13.66 -0.61 13.36
C ARG A 43 13.42 0.77 12.79
N GLU A 44 13.27 0.86 11.48
CA GLU A 44 12.94 2.12 10.80
C GLU A 44 11.44 2.19 10.53
N GLN A 45 10.84 3.36 10.70
CA GLN A 45 9.43 3.57 10.34
C GLN A 45 9.25 3.45 8.84
N LEU A 46 8.22 2.73 8.42
CA LEU A 46 7.83 2.57 7.03
C LEU A 46 6.44 3.18 6.83
N GLU A 47 6.33 3.94 5.75
CA GLU A 47 5.07 4.47 5.26
C GLU A 47 5.00 4.21 3.75
N ILE A 48 3.88 3.64 3.29
CA ILE A 48 3.61 3.42 1.87
C ILE A 48 2.26 4.06 1.56
N LEU A 49 2.22 4.92 0.54
CA LEU A 49 0.99 5.49 0.00
C LEU A 49 0.66 4.81 -1.31
N ILE A 50 -0.54 4.22 -1.39
CA ILE A 50 -1.09 3.62 -2.60
C ILE A 50 -2.25 4.50 -3.05
N PHE A 51 -2.12 5.08 -4.24
CA PHE A 51 -3.14 5.90 -4.87
C PHE A 51 -2.97 5.90 -6.39
N ARG A 52 -4.06 6.18 -7.11
CA ARG A 52 -4.00 6.39 -8.56
C ARG A 52 -3.77 7.88 -8.86
N GLY A 53 -2.54 8.22 -9.22
CA GLY A 53 -2.18 9.54 -9.74
C GLY A 53 -2.65 9.74 -11.19
N TYR A 54 -2.89 10.99 -11.57
CA TYR A 54 -3.15 11.39 -12.95
C TYR A 54 -1.99 12.24 -13.46
N SER A 55 -1.39 11.85 -14.58
CA SER A 55 -0.40 12.67 -15.28
C SER A 55 -1.10 13.58 -16.27
N SER A 56 -0.74 14.86 -16.28
CA SER A 56 -1.18 15.83 -17.29
C SER A 56 -0.33 15.79 -18.57
N SER A 57 0.78 15.02 -18.59
CA SER A 57 1.63 14.85 -19.77
C SER A 57 1.22 13.62 -20.57
N THR A 58 0.79 13.82 -21.81
CA THR A 58 0.44 12.77 -22.77
C THR A 58 1.62 12.40 -23.70
N THR A 59 2.74 13.11 -23.60
CA THR A 59 3.86 13.04 -24.56
C THR A 59 5.01 12.15 -24.12
N HIS A 60 4.99 11.64 -22.89
CA HIS A 60 5.98 10.68 -22.40
C HIS A 60 5.23 9.51 -21.77
N PRO A 61 5.28 8.30 -22.37
CA PRO A 61 4.79 7.11 -21.69
C PRO A 61 5.52 6.97 -20.36
N ILE A 62 4.78 6.89 -19.26
CA ILE A 62 5.37 6.53 -17.97
C ILE A 62 5.65 5.04 -18.07
N GLU A 63 6.93 4.67 -18.11
CA GLU A 63 7.35 3.27 -18.07
C GLU A 63 6.98 2.71 -16.68
N ILE A 64 5.92 1.91 -16.62
CA ILE A 64 5.52 1.19 -15.41
C ILE A 64 6.33 -0.11 -15.36
N ASP A 65 7.48 -0.07 -14.71
CA ASP A 65 8.29 -1.27 -14.45
C ASP A 65 7.62 -2.10 -13.34
N SER A 66 6.73 -3.00 -13.75
CA SER A 66 6.02 -3.93 -12.86
C SER A 66 6.94 -5.03 -12.29
N GLU A 67 8.18 -5.16 -12.78
CA GLU A 67 9.13 -6.18 -12.33
C GLU A 67 10.07 -5.67 -11.23
N LYS A 68 10.17 -4.35 -11.05
CA LYS A 68 10.96 -3.74 -9.98
C LYS A 68 10.28 -3.91 -8.63
N LYS A 69 10.58 -5.01 -7.95
CA LYS A 69 10.22 -5.22 -6.55
C LYS A 69 10.86 -4.13 -5.68
N VAL A 70 10.11 -3.07 -5.39
CA VAL A 70 10.60 -1.87 -4.68
C VAL A 70 11.03 -2.18 -3.24
N ILE A 71 10.55 -3.26 -2.64
CA ILE A 71 10.86 -3.60 -1.24
C ILE A 71 11.56 -4.96 -1.16
N THR A 72 12.90 -4.93 -1.24
CA THR A 72 13.77 -6.10 -1.02
C THR A 72 14.00 -6.42 0.47
N LEU A 73 13.62 -5.49 1.36
CA LEU A 73 13.83 -5.57 2.80
C LEU A 73 12.67 -6.29 3.51
N SER A 74 12.96 -6.92 4.65
CA SER A 74 11.93 -7.44 5.54
C SER A 74 11.19 -6.27 6.20
N TYR A 75 9.92 -6.10 5.84
CA TYR A 75 9.04 -5.10 6.45
C TYR A 75 7.91 -5.78 7.23
N THR A 76 7.23 -5.04 8.09
CA THR A 76 5.98 -5.42 8.75
C THR A 76 5.02 -4.25 8.62
N ILE A 77 3.80 -4.50 8.16
CA ILE A 77 2.74 -3.49 8.12
C ILE A 77 1.86 -3.72 9.34
N THR A 78 1.57 -2.65 10.08
CA THR A 78 0.83 -2.70 11.34
C THR A 78 -0.50 -1.97 11.28
N ASN A 79 -0.63 -0.98 10.40
CA ASN A 79 -1.86 -0.21 10.27
C ASN A 79 -2.12 0.18 8.82
N TYR A 80 -3.40 0.29 8.50
CA TYR A 80 -3.90 0.69 7.19
C TYR A 80 -4.89 1.82 7.42
N LYS A 81 -4.63 2.98 6.84
CA LYS A 81 -5.47 4.17 6.93
C LYS A 81 -5.95 4.56 5.55
N LEU A 82 -7.24 4.75 5.41
CA LEU A 82 -7.87 5.16 4.16
C LEU A 82 -8.25 6.63 4.26
N TYR A 83 -7.90 7.36 3.22
CA TYR A 83 -8.19 8.77 3.06
C TYR A 83 -8.92 9.05 1.75
N LYS A 84 -9.63 10.16 1.72
CA LYS A 84 -10.14 10.77 0.50
C LYS A 84 -9.00 11.49 -0.23
N ALA A 85 -8.93 11.35 -1.55
CA ALA A 85 -8.02 12.12 -2.39
C ALA A 85 -8.70 13.42 -2.87
N PRO A 86 -7.94 14.51 -3.10
CA PRO A 86 -6.50 14.66 -2.81
C PRO A 86 -6.24 14.79 -1.30
N LEU A 87 -5.07 14.34 -0.84
CA LEU A 87 -4.63 14.59 0.53
C LEU A 87 -4.41 16.10 0.72
N THR A 88 -5.21 16.73 1.58
CA THR A 88 -4.97 18.10 2.08
C THR A 88 -4.23 18.04 3.40
N GLU A 89 -3.61 19.15 3.81
CA GLU A 89 -2.90 19.28 5.10
C GLU A 89 -3.84 19.16 6.32
N THR A 90 -5.16 19.10 6.10
CA THR A 90 -6.18 18.93 7.13
C THR A 90 -6.62 17.47 7.27
N ASP A 91 -6.87 17.03 8.51
CA ASP A 91 -7.36 15.68 8.85
C ASP A 91 -8.75 15.34 8.28
N GLU A 92 -9.38 16.27 7.56
CA GLU A 92 -10.73 16.15 6.99
C GLU A 92 -10.86 15.05 5.93
N ASN A 93 -9.74 14.51 5.43
CA ASN A 93 -9.74 13.43 4.45
C ASN A 93 -9.73 12.04 5.08
N PHE A 94 -9.56 11.89 6.39
CA PHE A 94 -9.55 10.57 7.01
C PHE A 94 -10.92 9.89 6.92
N ILE A 95 -10.94 8.67 6.39
CA ILE A 95 -12.18 7.88 6.25
C ILE A 95 -12.25 6.82 7.34
N ARG A 96 -11.18 6.03 7.50
CA ARG A 96 -11.08 4.95 8.49
C ARG A 96 -9.69 4.36 8.57
N GLU A 97 -9.47 3.60 9.63
CA GLU A 97 -8.30 2.74 9.77
C GLU A 97 -8.67 1.32 10.19
N ASN A 98 -7.81 0.36 9.86
CA ASN A 98 -7.90 -1.01 10.34
C ASN A 98 -6.51 -1.64 10.38
N GLN A 99 -6.23 -2.45 11.40
CA GLN A 99 -4.96 -3.19 11.51
C GLN A 99 -4.97 -4.46 10.65
N ASN A 100 -6.16 -4.96 10.27
CA ASN A 100 -6.32 -6.17 9.48
C ASN A 100 -6.20 -5.86 7.97
N SER A 101 -5.17 -6.42 7.33
CA SER A 101 -4.93 -6.29 5.89
C SER A 101 -6.09 -6.80 5.03
N VAL A 102 -6.75 -7.88 5.44
CA VAL A 102 -7.87 -8.51 4.73
C VAL A 102 -9.08 -7.58 4.67
N PHE A 103 -9.21 -6.67 5.63
CA PHE A 103 -10.29 -5.68 5.62
C PHE A 103 -10.25 -4.81 4.36
N PHE A 104 -9.07 -4.34 3.97
CA PHE A 104 -8.90 -3.50 2.79
C PHE A 104 -8.78 -4.29 1.47
N LEU A 105 -8.74 -5.62 1.51
CA LEU A 105 -8.90 -6.44 0.30
C LEU A 105 -10.33 -6.45 -0.24
N ASN A 106 -11.31 -6.05 0.58
CA ASN A 106 -12.68 -5.87 0.13
C ASN A 106 -12.90 -4.43 -0.33
N GLN A 107 -13.13 -4.25 -1.62
CA GLN A 107 -13.39 -2.96 -2.26
C GLN A 107 -14.53 -2.16 -1.60
N LYS A 108 -15.55 -2.82 -1.03
CA LYS A 108 -16.64 -2.13 -0.33
C LYS A 108 -16.18 -1.33 0.89
N ASN A 109 -15.04 -1.69 1.46
CA ASN A 109 -14.47 -0.99 2.60
C ASN A 109 -13.69 0.28 2.21
N TRP A 110 -13.57 0.56 0.90
CA TRP A 110 -12.95 1.75 0.36
C TRP A 110 -13.94 2.87 0.01
N ILE A 111 -15.23 2.55 -0.07
CA ILE A 111 -16.29 3.49 -0.49
C ILE A 111 -16.76 4.31 0.71
#